data_AF-A0A9D5FN84-F1
#
_entry.id   AF-A0A9D5FN84-F1
#
_cell.length_a   1.000
_cell.length_b   1.000
_cell.length_c   1.000
_cell.angle_alpha   90.00
_cell.angle_beta   90.00
_cell.angle_gamma   90.00
#
_symmetry.space_group_name_H-M   'P 1'
#
loop_
_entity.id
_entity.type
_entity.pdbx_description
1 polymer ?
#
loop_
_entity_poly.entity_id
_entity_poly.type
_entity_poly.pdbx_seq_one_letter_code
_entity_poly.pdbx_strand_id
1 'polypeptide(L)'
;MKLGFMSKEKPVGIVIITGSCCIPGMAPLDERTHQVVEQAISNTGVNAQVKTLPVTTAYIGGAPKDVIAQLVGKYNQSGQIGLPAILINGKTVSFGVPEIEQIETALLQAVNITKEKTNG
;
A
#
# COMPACT_ATOMS: atom_id res chain seq x y z
N MET A 1 0.66 34.55 20.14
CA MET A 1 0.77 33.09 19.89
C MET A 1 -0.30 32.70 18.88
N LYS A 2 0.08 32.40 17.63
CA LYS A 2 -0.87 31.90 16.62
C LYS A 2 -1.10 30.42 16.92
N LEU A 3 -2.26 30.08 17.48
CA LEU A 3 -2.75 28.71 17.53
C LEU A 3 -3.14 28.34 16.08
N GLY A 4 -2.16 27.85 15.33
CA GLY A 4 -2.42 27.25 14.03
C GLY A 4 -3.27 26.02 14.26
N PHE A 5 -4.54 26.09 13.88
CA PHE A 5 -5.34 24.89 13.69
C PHE A 5 -4.58 24.01 12.70
N MET A 6 -3.93 22.96 13.20
CA MET A 6 -3.46 21.88 12.35
C MET A 6 -4.67 21.42 11.56
N SER A 7 -4.74 21.81 10.29
CA SER A 7 -5.66 21.23 9.33
C SER A 7 -5.47 19.73 9.46
N LYS A 8 -6.53 19.00 9.84
CA LYS A 8 -6.52 17.53 9.86
C LYS A 8 -6.27 17.07 8.42
N GLU A 9 -5.01 17.00 8.01
CA GLU A 9 -4.62 16.39 6.74
C GLU A 9 -5.17 14.96 6.78
N LYS A 10 -5.99 14.62 5.76
CA LYS A 10 -6.56 13.28 5.66
C LYS A 10 -5.40 12.29 5.62
N PRO A 11 -5.43 11.23 6.44
CA PRO A 11 -4.35 10.27 6.46
C PRO A 11 -4.22 9.59 5.10
N VAL A 12 -2.98 9.32 4.68
CA VAL A 12 -2.70 8.53 3.48
C VAL A 12 -3.16 7.09 3.72
N GLY A 13 -4.03 6.58 2.86
CA GLY A 13 -4.53 5.21 2.96
C GLY A 13 -3.56 4.23 2.32
N ILE A 14 -3.10 3.23 3.08
CA ILE A 14 -2.26 2.14 2.59
C ILE A 14 -3.04 0.83 2.70
N VAL A 15 -3.06 0.05 1.63
CA VAL A 15 -3.62 -1.31 1.62
C VAL A 15 -2.52 -2.30 1.26
N ILE A 16 -2.31 -3.30 2.12
CA ILE A 16 -1.41 -4.42 1.86
C ILE A 16 -2.27 -5.63 1.53
N ILE A 17 -2.21 -6.11 0.30
CA ILE A 17 -2.87 -7.34 -0.14
C ILE A 17 -1.96 -8.52 0.20
N THR A 18 -2.42 -9.42 1.05
CA THR A 18 -1.63 -10.53 1.58
C THR A 18 -2.05 -11.89 1.02
N GLY A 19 -1.08 -12.80 0.88
CA GLY A 19 -1.29 -14.15 0.35
C GLY A 19 -1.29 -15.27 1.40
N SER A 20 -0.83 -14.97 2.62
CA SER A 20 -0.66 -15.96 3.70
C SER A 20 -1.93 -16.71 4.10
N CYS A 21 -3.13 -16.15 3.85
CA CYS A 21 -4.40 -16.83 4.14
C CYS A 21 -4.59 -18.15 3.38
N CYS A 22 -3.93 -18.31 2.23
CA CYS A 22 -4.04 -19.50 1.38
C CYS A 22 -2.68 -20.12 1.01
N ILE A 23 -1.58 -19.40 1.21
CA ILE A 23 -0.22 -19.87 0.88
C ILE A 23 0.65 -19.68 2.13
N PRO A 24 0.79 -20.70 2.99
CA PRO A 24 1.54 -20.58 4.24
C PRO A 24 2.98 -20.07 4.06
N GLY A 25 3.62 -20.41 2.93
CA GLY A 25 4.96 -19.94 2.57
C GLY A 25 5.08 -18.42 2.34
N MET A 26 3.97 -17.68 2.26
CA MET A 26 3.98 -16.22 2.11
C MET A 26 3.98 -15.45 3.42
N ALA A 27 3.72 -16.09 4.57
CA ALA A 27 3.67 -15.40 5.86
C ALA A 27 4.93 -14.56 6.16
N PRO A 28 6.17 -15.04 5.91
CA PRO A 28 7.36 -14.22 6.12
C PRO A 28 7.45 -13.01 5.18
N LEU A 29 6.91 -13.12 3.96
CA LEU A 29 6.89 -12.02 2.99
C LEU A 29 5.87 -10.95 3.38
N ASP A 30 4.70 -11.38 3.85
CA ASP A 30 3.66 -10.50 4.37
C ASP A 30 4.19 -9.74 5.60
N GLU A 31 4.83 -10.43 6.55
CA GLU A 31 5.41 -9.80 7.75
C GLU A 31 6.52 -8.81 7.41
N ARG A 32 7.46 -9.19 6.54
CA ARG A 32 8.53 -8.28 6.08
C ARG A 32 7.95 -7.04 5.39
N THR A 33 6.88 -7.21 4.62
CA THR A 33 6.20 -6.08 3.97
C THR A 33 5.58 -5.13 4.98
N HIS A 34 4.95 -5.66 6.02
CA HIS A 34 4.44 -4.86 7.13
C HIS A 34 5.56 -4.04 7.80
N GLN A 35 6.68 -4.68 8.12
CA GLN A 35 7.84 -4.01 8.72
C GLN A 35 8.39 -2.88 7.84
N VAL A 36 8.52 -3.13 6.53
CA VAL A 36 9.00 -2.10 5.58
C VAL A 36 8.04 -0.91 5.51
N VAL A 37 6.72 -1.17 5.46
CA VAL A 37 5.70 -0.10 5.42
C VAL A 37 5.70 0.71 6.72
N GLU A 38 5.75 0.04 7.87
CA GLU A 38 5.80 0.71 9.18
C GLU A 38 7.06 1.56 9.34
N GLN A 39 8.22 1.04 8.91
CA GLN A 39 9.47 1.78 8.94
C GLN A 39 9.42 3.00 8.01
N ALA A 40 8.88 2.87 6.80
CA ALA A 40 8.74 3.99 5.86
C ALA A 40 7.80 5.08 6.40
N ILE A 41 6.70 4.70 7.06
CA ILE A 41 5.81 5.65 7.75
C ILE A 41 6.57 6.38 8.86
N SER A 42 7.33 5.65 9.67
CA SER A 42 8.12 6.23 10.75
C SER A 42 9.18 7.22 10.24
N ASN A 43 9.91 6.84 9.18
CA ASN A 43 10.97 7.66 8.59
C ASN A 43 10.44 8.95 7.95
N THR A 44 9.28 8.87 7.29
CA THR A 44 8.70 10.03 6.58
C THR A 44 7.87 10.94 7.48
N GLY A 45 7.41 10.46 8.64
CA GLY A 45 6.50 11.19 9.51
C GLY A 45 5.11 11.43 8.89
N VAL A 46 4.79 10.75 7.80
CA VAL A 46 3.50 10.91 7.10
C VAL A 46 2.39 10.27 7.94
N ASN A 47 1.32 11.02 8.17
CA ASN A 47 0.12 10.47 8.79
C ASN A 47 -0.55 9.47 7.82
N ALA A 48 -0.39 8.17 8.08
CA ALA A 48 -0.90 7.10 7.24
C ALA A 48 -1.77 6.10 8.03
N GLN A 49 -2.75 5.50 7.35
CA GLN A 49 -3.55 4.38 7.87
C GLN A 49 -3.29 3.14 7.03
N VAL A 50 -2.80 2.08 7.68
CA VAL A 50 -2.52 0.79 7.03
C VAL A 50 -3.69 -0.16 7.24
N LYS A 51 -4.11 -0.84 6.18
CA LYS A 51 -5.07 -1.95 6.22
C LYS A 51 -4.53 -3.16 5.49
N THR A 52 -4.71 -4.32 6.09
CA THR A 52 -4.41 -5.60 5.45
C THR A 52 -5.65 -6.15 4.79
N LEU A 53 -5.51 -6.62 3.56
CA LEU A 53 -6.58 -7.21 2.77
C LEU A 53 -6.16 -8.59 2.29
N PRO A 54 -6.80 -9.68 2.74
CA PRO A 54 -6.53 -11.00 2.19
C PRO A 54 -6.78 -11.03 0.69
N VAL A 55 -5.93 -11.73 -0.07
CA VAL A 55 -6.05 -11.79 -1.54
C VAL A 55 -7.41 -12.33 -1.97
N THR A 56 -7.98 -13.29 -1.24
CA THR A 56 -9.33 -13.81 -1.49
C THR A 56 -10.39 -12.71 -1.40
N THR A 57 -10.33 -11.86 -0.36
CA THR A 57 -11.20 -10.70 -0.20
C THR A 57 -10.98 -9.68 -1.32
N ALA A 58 -9.73 -9.47 -1.75
CA ALA A 58 -9.42 -8.62 -2.89
C ALA A 58 -10.11 -9.11 -4.17
N TYR A 59 -10.05 -10.41 -4.46
CA TYR A 59 -10.67 -11.03 -5.64
C TYR A 59 -12.19 -10.90 -5.68
N ILE A 60 -12.88 -10.95 -4.53
CA ILE A 60 -14.35 -10.87 -4.47
C ILE A 60 -14.89 -9.42 -4.44
N GLY A 61 -14.04 -8.43 -4.74
CA GLY A 61 -14.43 -7.02 -4.84
C GLY A 61 -13.86 -6.11 -3.75
N GLY A 62 -12.98 -6.60 -2.89
CA GLY A 62 -12.28 -5.79 -1.89
C GLY A 62 -11.18 -4.88 -2.47
N ALA A 63 -10.75 -5.12 -3.72
CA ALA A 63 -9.76 -4.30 -4.41
C ALA A 63 -10.26 -3.84 -5.80
N PRO A 64 -9.68 -2.75 -6.35
CA PRO A 64 -9.96 -2.30 -7.71
C PRO A 64 -9.70 -3.38 -8.77
N LYS A 65 -10.53 -3.42 -9.83
CA LYS A 65 -10.45 -4.48 -10.87
C LYS A 65 -9.12 -4.47 -11.62
N ASP A 66 -8.52 -3.31 -11.83
CA ASP A 66 -7.22 -3.12 -12.47
C ASP A 66 -6.08 -3.72 -11.65
N VAL A 67 -6.17 -3.66 -10.31
CA VAL A 67 -5.21 -4.29 -9.40
C VAL A 67 -5.30 -5.80 -9.51
N ILE A 68 -6.52 -6.34 -9.50
CA ILE A 68 -6.77 -7.77 -9.67
C ILE A 68 -6.27 -8.26 -11.04
N ALA A 69 -6.55 -7.51 -12.11
CA ALA A 69 -6.08 -7.84 -13.45
C ALA A 69 -4.54 -7.90 -13.52
N GLN A 70 -3.84 -7.00 -12.84
CA GLN A 70 -2.37 -7.02 -12.77
C GLN A 70 -1.83 -8.21 -11.96
N LEU A 71 -2.47 -8.56 -10.84
CA LEU A 71 -2.11 -9.74 -10.03
C LEU A 71 -2.24 -11.03 -10.83
N VAL A 72 -3.38 -11.21 -11.50
CA VAL A 72 -3.65 -12.37 -12.37
C VAL A 72 -2.70 -12.37 -13.58
N GLY A 73 -2.46 -11.20 -14.18
CA GLY A 73 -1.55 -11.04 -15.31
C GLY A 73 -0.13 -11.49 -15.00
N LYS A 74 0.42 -11.06 -13.85
CA LYS A 74 1.75 -11.49 -13.39
C LYS A 74 1.82 -13.00 -13.19
N TYR A 75 0.81 -13.58 -12.55
CA TYR A 75 0.74 -15.03 -12.36
C TYR A 75 0.71 -15.78 -13.69
N ASN A 76 -0.14 -15.36 -14.63
CA ASN A 76 -0.29 -16.03 -15.92
C ASN A 76 0.96 -15.90 -16.82
N GLN A 77 1.70 -14.80 -16.72
CA GLN A 77 2.85 -14.53 -17.59
C GLN A 77 4.15 -15.15 -17.09
N SER A 78 4.41 -15.10 -15.79
CA SER A 78 5.71 -15.52 -15.21
C SER A 78 5.58 -16.63 -14.17
N GLY A 79 4.37 -17.10 -13.88
CA GLY A 79 4.11 -18.01 -12.75
C GLY A 79 4.31 -17.36 -11.38
N GLN A 80 4.66 -16.07 -11.34
CA GLN A 80 4.91 -15.36 -10.08
C GLN A 80 3.60 -14.85 -9.49
N ILE A 81 3.36 -15.22 -8.25
CA ILE A 81 2.28 -14.67 -7.46
C ILE A 81 2.73 -13.26 -7.06
N GLY A 82 2.09 -12.23 -7.61
CA GLY A 82 2.43 -10.81 -7.37
C GLY A 82 2.07 -10.33 -5.97
N LEU A 83 2.29 -11.15 -4.94
CA LEU A 83 1.96 -10.89 -3.55
C LEU A 83 3.23 -10.89 -2.68
N PRO A 84 3.21 -10.19 -1.54
CA PRO A 84 2.18 -9.20 -1.15
C PRO A 84 2.14 -8.01 -2.11
N ALA A 85 0.98 -7.37 -2.28
CA ALA A 85 0.86 -6.17 -3.11
C ALA A 85 0.51 -4.95 -2.27
N ILE A 86 1.08 -3.80 -2.60
CA ILE A 86 0.89 -2.57 -1.81
C ILE A 86 0.21 -1.53 -2.66
N LEU A 87 -0.84 -0.93 -2.10
CA LEU A 87 -1.54 0.19 -2.69
C LEU A 87 -1.47 1.39 -1.75
N ILE A 88 -1.17 2.56 -2.32
CA ILE A 88 -1.23 3.83 -1.61
C ILE A 88 -2.29 4.69 -2.30
N ASN A 89 -3.31 5.11 -1.54
CA ASN A 89 -4.49 5.82 -2.04
C ASN A 89 -5.13 5.15 -3.27
N GLY A 90 -5.17 3.81 -3.28
CA GLY A 90 -5.73 3.01 -4.36
C GLY A 90 -4.83 2.83 -5.59
N LYS A 91 -3.62 3.40 -5.60
CA LYS A 91 -2.63 3.17 -6.67
C LYS A 91 -1.65 2.09 -6.26
N THR A 92 -1.40 1.13 -7.13
CA THR A 92 -0.39 0.09 -6.88
C THR A 92 1.01 0.71 -6.85
N VAL A 93 1.74 0.43 -5.77
CA VAL A 93 3.13 0.86 -5.58
C VAL A 93 4.08 -0.30 -5.83
N SER A 94 3.74 -1.50 -5.35
CA SER A 94 4.57 -2.70 -5.50
C SER A 94 3.75 -3.97 -5.62
N PHE A 95 4.35 -4.96 -6.29
CA PHE A 95 3.96 -6.37 -6.27
C PHE A 95 5.19 -7.17 -5.79
N GLY A 96 5.05 -7.88 -4.67
CA GLY A 96 6.15 -8.43 -3.89
C GLY A 96 6.61 -7.49 -2.77
N VAL A 97 7.54 -7.97 -1.96
CA VAL A 97 8.14 -7.20 -0.85
C VAL A 97 8.91 -6.02 -1.46
N PRO A 98 8.55 -4.76 -1.15
CA PRO A 98 9.23 -3.58 -1.68
C PRO A 98 10.55 -3.32 -0.93
N GLU A 99 11.40 -2.50 -1.55
CA GLU A 99 12.44 -1.77 -0.82
C GLU A 99 11.82 -0.59 -0.06
N ILE A 100 12.43 -0.20 1.06
CA ILE A 100 11.89 0.86 1.92
C ILE A 100 11.77 2.21 1.18
N GLU A 101 12.79 2.57 0.41
CA GLU A 101 12.90 3.83 -0.33
C GLU A 101 11.74 4.03 -1.33
N GLN A 102 11.25 2.91 -1.91
CA GLN A 102 10.11 2.92 -2.83
C GLN A 102 8.81 3.33 -2.10
N ILE A 103 8.62 2.84 -0.87
CA ILE A 103 7.45 3.19 -0.06
C ILE A 103 7.56 4.62 0.45
N GLU A 104 8.72 5.04 0.94
CA GLU A 104 8.96 6.42 1.38
C GLU A 104 8.65 7.43 0.27
N THR A 105 9.19 7.19 -0.93
CA THR A 105 8.96 8.04 -2.11
C THR A 105 7.46 8.11 -2.44
N ALA A 106 6.78 6.97 -2.45
CA ALA A 106 5.36 6.90 -2.76
C ALA A 106 4.49 7.61 -1.70
N LEU A 107 4.86 7.53 -0.41
CA LEU A 107 4.18 8.25 0.68
C LEU A 107 4.31 9.76 0.53
N LEU A 108 5.52 10.26 0.28
CA LEU A 108 5.78 11.69 0.10
C LEU A 108 5.02 12.24 -1.12
N GLN A 109 4.99 11.48 -2.22
CA GLN A 109 4.20 11.83 -3.41
C GLN A 109 2.70 11.87 -3.11
N ALA A 110 2.18 10.92 -2.34
CA ALA A 110 0.76 10.85 -1.98
C ALA A 110 0.30 12.08 -1.17
N VAL A 111 1.15 12.60 -0.28
CA VAL A 111 0.89 13.83 0.48
C VAL A 111 0.85 15.05 -0.45
N ASN A 112 1.81 15.16 -1.38
CA ASN A 112 1.87 16.29 -2.32
C ASN A 112 0.62 16.37 -3.21
N ILE A 113 0.15 15.24 -3.74
CA ILE A 113 -1.08 15.16 -4.55
C ILE A 113 -2.31 15.60 -3.75
N THR A 114 -2.34 15.31 -2.45
CA THR A 114 -3.46 15.67 -1.57
C THR A 114 -3.51 17.19 -1.33
N LYS A 115 -2.34 17.84 -1.25
CA LYS A 115 -2.24 19.30 -1.11
C LYS A 115 -2.71 20.05 -2.36
N GLU A 116 -2.36 19.58 -3.55
CA GLU A 116 -2.80 20.21 -4.80
C GLU A 116 -4.33 20.14 -5.00
N LYS A 117 -4.97 19.02 -4.62
CA LYS A 117 -6.43 18.86 -4.73
C LYS A 117 -7.25 19.67 -3.72
N THR A 118 -6.61 20.26 -2.71
CA THR A 118 -7.31 21.03 -1.66
C THR A 118 -7.27 22.55 -1.92
N ASN A 119 -6.50 23.00 -2.91
CA ASN A 119 -6.33 24.41 -3.28
C ASN A 119 -7.02 24.81 -4.61
N GLY A 120 -7.90 23.96 -5.15
CA GLY A 120 -8.74 24.25 -6.33
C GLY A 120 -10.21 24.12 -6.01
#